data_AF-A0A972SE65-F1
#
_entry.id   AF-A0A972SE65-F1
#
_cell.length_a   1.000
_cell.length_b   1.000
_cell.length_c   1.000
_cell.angle_alpha   90.00
_cell.angle_beta   90.00
_cell.angle_gamma   90.00
#
_symmetry.space_group_name_H-M   'P 1'
#
loop_
_entity.id
_entity.type
_entity.pdbx_description
1 polymer ?
#
loop_
_entity_poly.entity_id
_entity_poly.type
_entity_poly.pdbx_seq_one_letter_code
_entity_poly.pdbx_strand_id
1 'polypeptide(L)'
;MLETVRRLASLDASPYLVTSLYFNFRPEDLTKNQLFLKVKNLVRDYRRFVEERAPWPAEVKRSVLNDLEAILEFVKNPDAISGGRAFAIFACDARDLFEVVKLPYAYRNRLMNDRHPLVRELLAVDEEFGKVGVLLVDRHRVRFFVADVTGVREVLDFVEPVLVRAHKFHSGGTFLKGAEGERRLIMPARRGAPNAVRHGVGEWRFLQRIRHEWHATLKLAADAAFEYWKEHPFDHLVVGGLAGDALREIEAVLHDYLRRILLGYLEVNPAEADETEVWNKLLEFRIQKDREEERELLNLFREEVGFGRAVNGLEKTLEALMTGNVRTLIVNEDFAVPGYRCPKTGFLSADAVCPAEGEEPEPVFDLVDEMVEEALHQRAKVEVVVDPEVQKNFDGVAALLRYPLRVSE
;
A
#
# COMPACT_ATOMS: atom_id res chain seq x y z
N MET A 1 -13.00 -0.29 -6.65
CA MET A 1 -12.86 0.71 -5.57
C MET A 1 -13.56 2.04 -5.88
N LEU A 2 -13.26 2.72 -6.99
CA LEU A 2 -13.82 4.05 -7.34
C LEU A 2 -15.35 4.18 -7.23
N GLU A 3 -16.11 3.16 -7.61
CA GLU A 3 -17.58 3.18 -7.50
C GLU A 3 -18.05 3.19 -6.04
N THR A 4 -17.46 2.33 -5.20
CA THR A 4 -17.71 2.30 -3.76
C THR A 4 -17.40 3.65 -3.12
N VAL A 5 -16.26 4.25 -3.45
CA VAL A 5 -15.86 5.56 -2.93
C VAL A 5 -16.83 6.65 -3.37
N ARG A 6 -17.24 6.68 -4.65
CA ARG A 6 -18.22 7.66 -5.15
C ARG A 6 -19.55 7.56 -4.43
N ARG A 7 -20.02 6.33 -4.18
CA ARG A 7 -21.25 6.09 -3.42
C ARG A 7 -21.12 6.62 -1.99
N LEU A 8 -20.06 6.24 -1.27
CA LEU A 8 -19.81 6.68 0.11
C LEU A 8 -19.64 8.21 0.21
N ALA A 9 -18.88 8.82 -0.71
CA ALA A 9 -18.66 10.26 -0.75
C ALA A 9 -19.93 11.08 -1.02
N SER A 10 -20.96 10.45 -1.61
CA SER A 10 -22.25 11.10 -1.86
C SER A 10 -23.21 11.07 -0.66
N LEU A 11 -22.87 10.34 0.41
CA LEU A 11 -23.72 10.20 1.59
C LEU A 11 -23.52 11.37 2.55
N ASP A 12 -24.62 11.87 3.07
CA ASP A 12 -24.68 12.79 4.20
C ASP A 12 -25.62 12.20 5.26
N ALA A 13 -25.05 11.85 6.41
CA ALA A 13 -25.78 11.24 7.52
C ALA A 13 -26.50 12.27 8.42
N SER A 14 -26.31 13.57 8.19
CA SER A 14 -26.85 14.65 9.03
C SER A 14 -28.34 14.47 9.36
N PRO A 15 -28.77 14.55 10.64
CA PRO A 15 -28.01 15.00 11.80
C PRO A 15 -27.18 13.90 12.51
N TYR A 16 -27.18 12.67 12.00
CA TYR A 16 -26.40 11.55 12.55
C TYR A 16 -24.95 11.57 12.03
N LEU A 17 -24.13 10.71 12.61
CA LEU A 17 -22.72 10.55 12.27
C LEU A 17 -22.50 9.16 11.67
N VAL A 18 -21.56 9.09 10.72
CA VAL A 18 -21.02 7.84 10.19
C VAL A 18 -19.82 7.47 11.03
N THR A 19 -19.82 6.25 11.56
CA THR A 19 -18.67 5.64 12.22
C THR A 19 -17.74 5.06 11.16
N SER A 20 -16.54 5.64 11.04
CA SER A 20 -15.49 5.19 10.11
C SER A 20 -14.37 4.52 10.91
N LEU A 21 -14.15 3.23 10.67
CA LEU A 21 -13.08 2.43 11.26
C LEU A 21 -12.07 2.07 10.17
N TYR A 22 -10.79 2.36 10.37
CA TYR A 22 -9.69 1.78 9.61
C TYR A 22 -8.83 0.93 10.53
N PHE A 23 -8.51 -0.28 10.11
CA PHE A 23 -7.84 -1.24 10.98
C PHE A 23 -6.85 -2.12 10.22
N ASN A 24 -5.59 -2.08 10.65
CA ASN A 24 -4.49 -2.94 10.22
C ASN A 24 -4.49 -4.27 10.97
N PHE A 25 -4.24 -5.35 10.26
CA PHE A 25 -4.10 -6.67 10.85
C PHE A 25 -3.09 -7.51 10.08
N ARG A 26 -2.50 -8.48 10.78
CA ARG A 26 -1.69 -9.49 10.12
C ARG A 26 -2.52 -10.75 9.89
N PRO A 27 -2.26 -11.57 8.86
CA PRO A 27 -3.01 -12.80 8.63
C PRO A 27 -2.97 -13.75 9.83
N GLU A 28 -1.89 -13.73 10.62
CA GLU A 28 -1.80 -14.53 11.84
C GLU A 28 -2.83 -14.11 12.90
N ASP A 29 -3.23 -12.83 12.91
CA ASP A 29 -4.22 -12.30 13.85
C ASP A 29 -5.62 -12.93 13.61
N LEU A 30 -5.92 -13.34 12.37
CA LEU A 30 -7.21 -13.94 11.99
C LEU A 30 -7.41 -15.33 12.64
N THR A 31 -6.33 -16.09 12.82
CA THR A 31 -6.40 -17.47 13.32
C THR A 31 -6.53 -17.59 14.85
N LYS A 32 -6.21 -16.52 15.59
CA LYS A 32 -6.04 -16.56 17.05
C LYS A 32 -7.09 -15.75 17.83
N ASN A 33 -8.16 -15.30 17.19
CA ASN A 33 -9.09 -14.30 17.73
C ASN A 33 -8.38 -12.99 18.19
N GLN A 34 -7.13 -12.77 17.77
CA GLN A 34 -6.35 -11.59 18.15
C GLN A 34 -6.92 -10.34 17.50
N LEU A 35 -7.38 -10.45 16.24
CA LEU A 35 -8.06 -9.36 15.55
C LEU A 35 -9.25 -8.84 16.38
N PHE A 36 -10.16 -9.73 16.76
CA PHE A 36 -11.35 -9.37 17.55
C PHE A 36 -10.97 -8.69 18.86
N LEU A 37 -9.94 -9.18 19.57
CA LEU A 37 -9.50 -8.57 20.82
C LEU A 37 -8.94 -7.16 20.63
N LYS A 38 -8.15 -6.93 19.58
CA LYS A 38 -7.59 -5.59 19.29
C LYS A 38 -8.71 -4.60 18.93
N VAL A 39 -9.63 -4.99 18.03
CA VAL A 39 -10.79 -4.16 17.67
C VAL A 39 -11.68 -3.90 18.89
N LYS A 40 -11.94 -4.92 19.73
CA LYS A 40 -12.71 -4.78 20.97
C LYS A 40 -12.10 -3.77 21.93
N ASN A 41 -10.78 -3.74 22.07
CA ASN A 41 -10.12 -2.76 22.93
C ASN A 41 -10.30 -1.34 22.39
N LEU A 42 -10.07 -1.12 21.09
CA LEU A 42 -10.28 0.18 20.44
C LEU A 42 -11.73 0.65 20.60
N VAL A 43 -12.71 -0.21 20.30
CA VAL A 43 -14.13 0.08 20.44
C VAL A 43 -14.52 0.38 21.89
N ARG A 44 -13.96 -0.35 22.87
CA ARG A 44 -14.22 -0.10 24.29
C ARG A 44 -13.75 1.29 24.72
N ASP A 45 -12.56 1.69 24.29
CA ASP A 45 -11.97 2.96 24.69
C ASP A 45 -12.71 4.13 24.00
N TYR A 46 -13.10 3.94 22.73
CA TYR A 46 -13.94 4.89 22.00
C TYR A 46 -15.36 5.02 22.58
N ARG A 47 -15.99 3.90 22.95
CA ARG A 47 -17.30 3.89 23.61
C ARG A 47 -17.30 4.75 24.87
N ARG A 48 -16.25 4.65 25.69
CA ARG A 48 -16.10 5.48 26.90
C ARG A 48 -16.08 6.97 26.54
N PHE A 49 -15.35 7.35 25.49
CA PHE A 49 -15.34 8.74 25.01
C PHE A 49 -16.74 9.21 24.54
N VAL A 50 -17.47 8.40 23.79
CA VAL A 50 -18.83 8.73 23.33
C VAL A 50 -19.78 8.96 24.52
N GLU A 51 -19.71 8.07 25.52
CA GLU A 51 -20.55 8.14 26.71
C GLU A 51 -20.20 9.35 27.59
N GLU A 52 -18.91 9.60 27.84
CA GLU A 52 -18.44 10.57 28.85
C GLU A 52 -18.13 11.97 28.32
N ARG A 53 -17.65 12.10 27.08
CA ARG A 53 -17.04 13.34 26.58
C ARG A 53 -17.66 13.89 25.30
N ALA A 54 -18.19 13.04 24.42
CA ALA A 54 -18.70 13.50 23.14
C ALA A 54 -19.86 14.51 23.34
N PRO A 55 -19.85 15.66 22.64
CA PRO A 55 -20.84 16.73 22.81
C PRO A 55 -22.16 16.49 22.05
N TRP A 56 -22.44 15.24 21.66
CA TRP A 56 -23.54 14.92 20.75
C TRP A 56 -24.87 14.68 21.47
N PRO A 57 -26.02 14.93 20.80
CA PRO A 57 -27.34 14.56 21.32
C PRO A 57 -27.46 13.07 21.64
N ALA A 58 -28.30 12.72 22.61
CA ALA A 58 -28.47 11.33 23.05
C ALA A 58 -28.87 10.35 21.93
N GLU A 59 -29.66 10.82 20.96
CA GLU A 59 -30.08 10.01 19.81
C GLU A 59 -28.91 9.71 18.86
N VAL A 60 -28.04 10.69 18.62
CA VAL A 60 -26.82 10.52 17.81
C VAL A 60 -25.85 9.58 18.52
N LYS A 61 -25.64 9.77 19.83
CA LYS A 61 -24.82 8.84 20.64
C LYS A 61 -25.34 7.41 20.54
N ARG A 62 -26.66 7.21 20.62
CA ARG A 62 -27.26 5.87 20.49
C ARG A 62 -26.98 5.23 19.13
N SER A 63 -27.11 5.98 18.03
CA SER A 63 -26.76 5.46 16.69
C SER A 63 -25.29 5.05 16.62
N VAL A 64 -24.36 5.88 17.10
CA VAL A 64 -22.93 5.55 17.12
C VAL A 64 -22.66 4.31 17.96
N LEU A 65 -23.27 4.19 19.14
CA LEU A 65 -23.09 3.01 19.99
C LEU A 65 -23.61 1.72 19.31
N ASN A 66 -24.70 1.80 18.56
CA ASN A 66 -25.20 0.69 17.74
C ASN A 66 -24.21 0.33 16.62
N ASP A 67 -23.62 1.33 15.94
CA ASP A 67 -22.58 1.11 14.93
C ASP A 67 -21.39 0.33 15.49
N LEU A 68 -20.93 0.69 16.69
CA LEU A 68 -19.84 0.02 17.38
C LEU A 68 -20.17 -1.45 17.68
N GLU A 69 -21.40 -1.74 18.07
CA GLU A 69 -21.87 -3.11 18.31
C GLU A 69 -21.94 -3.92 17.00
N ALA A 70 -22.44 -3.31 15.91
CA ALA A 70 -22.46 -3.93 14.59
C ALA A 70 -21.04 -4.24 14.06
N ILE A 71 -20.09 -3.32 14.26
CA ILE A 71 -18.68 -3.53 13.93
C ILE A 71 -18.11 -4.73 14.70
N LEU A 72 -18.36 -4.82 16.02
CA LEU A 72 -17.89 -5.94 16.82
C LEU A 72 -18.50 -7.27 16.39
N GLU A 73 -19.78 -7.28 16.03
CA GLU A 73 -20.45 -8.48 15.52
C GLU A 73 -19.85 -8.93 14.20
N PHE A 74 -19.60 -8.00 13.28
CA PHE A 74 -18.99 -8.29 11.99
C PHE A 74 -17.58 -8.91 12.14
N VAL A 75 -16.74 -8.36 13.00
CA VAL A 75 -15.35 -8.82 13.20
C VAL A 75 -15.26 -10.20 13.87
N LYS A 76 -16.35 -10.72 14.47
CA LYS A 76 -16.39 -12.11 14.95
C LYS A 76 -16.25 -13.14 13.82
N ASN A 77 -16.57 -12.75 12.58
CA ASN A 77 -16.52 -13.61 11.40
C ASN A 77 -15.36 -13.18 10.47
N PRO A 78 -14.11 -13.55 10.77
CA PRO A 78 -12.92 -13.03 10.08
C PRO A 78 -12.85 -13.40 8.59
N ASP A 79 -13.56 -14.42 8.15
CA ASP A 79 -13.60 -14.85 6.74
C ASP A 79 -14.05 -13.74 5.79
N ALA A 80 -14.96 -12.86 6.25
CA ALA A 80 -15.43 -11.71 5.48
C ALA A 80 -14.33 -10.67 5.19
N ILE A 81 -13.27 -10.67 6.01
CA ILE A 81 -12.15 -9.71 5.98
C ILE A 81 -10.88 -10.36 5.38
N SER A 82 -10.90 -11.68 5.16
CA SER A 82 -9.79 -12.43 4.58
C SER A 82 -9.34 -11.87 3.22
N GLY A 83 -8.02 -11.91 2.96
CA GLY A 83 -7.42 -11.47 1.70
C GLY A 83 -6.87 -10.03 1.68
N GLY A 84 -7.04 -9.24 2.74
CA GLY A 84 -6.33 -7.96 2.92
C GLY A 84 -5.28 -8.01 4.02
N ARG A 85 -4.62 -6.88 4.29
CA ARG A 85 -3.89 -6.64 5.56
C ARG A 85 -4.49 -5.47 6.35
N ALA A 86 -5.54 -4.85 5.81
CA ALA A 86 -6.35 -3.89 6.50
C ALA A 86 -7.80 -3.95 6.01
N PHE A 87 -8.69 -3.29 6.74
CA PHE A 87 -10.05 -3.06 6.30
C PHE A 87 -10.56 -1.71 6.78
N ALA A 88 -11.51 -1.16 6.03
CA ALA A 88 -12.31 -0.02 6.43
C ALA A 88 -13.77 -0.43 6.61
N ILE A 89 -14.42 0.05 7.67
CA ILE A 89 -15.88 -0.10 7.88
C ILE A 89 -16.49 1.29 8.00
N PHE A 90 -17.58 1.51 7.27
CA PHE A 90 -18.43 2.68 7.38
C PHE A 90 -19.81 2.25 7.84
N ALA A 91 -20.20 2.68 9.03
CA ALA A 91 -21.45 2.28 9.66
C ALA A 91 -22.28 3.51 10.07
N CYS A 92 -23.59 3.44 9.88
CA CYS A 92 -24.55 4.40 10.42
C CYS A 92 -25.92 3.73 10.53
N ASP A 93 -26.26 3.24 11.72
CA ASP A 93 -27.50 2.54 12.08
C ASP A 93 -28.73 3.36 11.71
N ALA A 94 -28.73 4.65 12.06
CA ALA A 94 -29.85 5.56 11.76
C ALA A 94 -30.09 5.77 10.24
N ARG A 95 -29.14 5.39 9.39
CA ARG A 95 -29.22 5.52 7.92
C ARG A 95 -29.09 4.19 7.18
N ASP A 96 -29.15 3.06 7.89
CA ASP A 96 -29.01 1.70 7.32
C ASP A 96 -27.75 1.55 6.45
N LEU A 97 -26.64 2.15 6.91
CA LEU A 97 -25.34 2.05 6.25
C LEU A 97 -24.46 1.05 7.00
N PHE A 98 -23.99 0.02 6.30
CA PHE A 98 -22.90 -0.84 6.77
C PHE A 98 -22.09 -1.33 5.57
N GLU A 99 -20.97 -0.65 5.30
CA GLU A 99 -20.11 -0.95 4.17
C GLU A 99 -18.72 -1.38 4.66
N VAL A 100 -18.18 -2.43 4.04
CA VAL A 100 -16.85 -2.97 4.35
C VAL A 100 -15.98 -2.94 3.12
N VAL A 101 -14.79 -2.37 3.24
CA VAL A 101 -13.79 -2.28 2.17
C VAL A 101 -12.51 -2.96 2.63
N LYS A 102 -12.03 -3.94 1.86
CA LYS A 102 -10.73 -4.58 2.09
C LYS A 102 -9.62 -3.69 1.55
N LEU A 103 -8.51 -3.62 2.28
CA LEU A 103 -7.38 -2.77 1.95
C LEU A 103 -6.04 -3.52 2.05
N PRO A 104 -5.04 -3.13 1.24
CA PRO A 104 -3.69 -3.68 1.34
C PRO A 104 -3.00 -3.23 2.62
N TYR A 105 -3.30 -2.03 3.10
CA TYR A 105 -2.88 -1.45 4.37
C TYR A 105 -3.80 -0.27 4.73
N ALA A 106 -3.73 0.16 5.99
CA ALA A 106 -4.23 1.43 6.49
C ALA A 106 -3.06 2.15 7.15
N TYR A 107 -3.14 3.47 7.33
CA TYR A 107 -2.05 4.23 7.96
C TYR A 107 -1.90 3.83 9.43
N ARG A 108 -3.01 3.77 10.17
CA ARG A 108 -3.04 3.32 11.57
C ARG A 108 -4.44 2.84 11.96
N ASN A 109 -4.52 2.16 13.10
CA ASN A 109 -5.81 1.76 13.67
C ASN A 109 -6.51 3.01 14.22
N ARG A 110 -7.62 3.40 13.60
CA ARG A 110 -8.39 4.60 13.98
C ARG A 110 -9.88 4.37 13.92
N LEU A 111 -10.62 5.07 14.76
CA LEU A 111 -12.07 5.01 14.83
C LEU A 111 -12.59 6.44 15.05
N MET A 112 -13.36 6.93 14.08
CA MET A 112 -13.77 8.34 14.04
C MET A 112 -15.24 8.47 13.63
N ASN A 113 -15.84 9.60 13.98
CA ASN A 113 -17.21 9.95 13.61
C ASN A 113 -17.24 11.30 12.91
N ASP A 114 -17.87 11.36 11.74
CA ASP A 114 -18.18 12.61 11.04
C ASP A 114 -19.54 12.47 10.32
N ARG A 115 -20.13 13.57 9.83
CA ARG A 115 -21.39 13.57 9.08
C ARG A 115 -21.29 12.86 7.74
N HIS A 116 -20.07 12.82 7.19
CA HIS A 116 -19.75 12.13 5.95
C HIS A 116 -18.80 10.94 6.24
N PRO A 117 -18.91 9.83 5.49
CA PRO A 117 -17.92 8.77 5.54
C PRO A 117 -16.51 9.31 5.24
N LEU A 118 -15.52 9.00 6.09
CA LEU A 118 -14.15 9.46 5.94
C LEU A 118 -13.43 8.66 4.86
N VAL A 119 -13.69 8.94 3.58
CA VAL A 119 -13.15 8.15 2.44
C VAL A 119 -11.78 8.62 1.94
N ARG A 120 -11.19 9.65 2.55
CA ARG A 120 -9.93 10.25 2.06
C ARG A 120 -8.77 9.26 2.14
N GLU A 121 -8.70 8.48 3.21
CA GLU A 121 -7.69 7.43 3.34
C GLU A 121 -7.83 6.34 2.28
N LEU A 122 -9.06 5.93 1.91
CA LEU A 122 -9.25 4.99 0.78
C LEU A 122 -8.63 5.51 -0.51
N LEU A 123 -8.82 6.80 -0.81
CA LEU A 123 -8.29 7.43 -2.02
C LEU A 123 -6.77 7.57 -1.96
N ALA A 124 -6.23 7.92 -0.81
CA ALA A 124 -4.79 8.04 -0.61
C ALA A 124 -4.11 6.67 -0.76
N VAL A 125 -4.66 5.63 -0.15
CA VAL A 125 -4.16 4.25 -0.29
C VAL A 125 -4.27 3.74 -1.73
N ASP A 126 -5.36 4.04 -2.46
CA ASP A 126 -5.49 3.70 -3.89
C ASP A 126 -4.43 4.38 -4.75
N GLU A 127 -4.18 5.68 -4.51
CA GLU A 127 -3.16 6.47 -5.23
C GLU A 127 -1.73 6.00 -4.91
N GLU A 128 -1.42 5.73 -3.64
CA GLU A 128 -0.09 5.29 -3.20
C GLU A 128 0.21 3.84 -3.59
N PHE A 129 -0.76 2.94 -3.48
CA PHE A 129 -0.57 1.54 -3.86
C PHE A 129 -0.35 1.41 -5.38
N GLY A 130 -1.15 2.16 -6.15
CA GLY A 130 -1.12 2.17 -7.61
C GLY A 130 -1.44 0.81 -8.22
N LYS A 131 -1.30 0.70 -9.54
CA LYS A 131 -1.36 -0.58 -10.24
C LYS A 131 0.03 -1.20 -10.29
N VAL A 132 0.13 -2.47 -9.91
CA VAL A 132 1.40 -3.21 -9.90
C VAL A 132 1.33 -4.34 -10.92
N GLY A 133 2.22 -4.32 -11.91
CA GLY A 133 2.50 -5.48 -12.74
C GLY A 133 3.43 -6.44 -11.99
N VAL A 134 3.06 -7.71 -11.86
CA VAL A 134 3.90 -8.76 -11.26
C VAL A 134 4.27 -9.78 -12.33
N LEU A 135 5.54 -9.75 -12.72
CA LEU A 135 6.10 -10.61 -13.77
C LEU A 135 6.83 -11.79 -13.13
N LEU A 136 6.24 -12.97 -13.18
CA LEU A 136 6.86 -14.20 -12.68
C LEU A 136 7.58 -14.93 -13.81
N VAL A 137 8.88 -15.15 -13.66
CA VAL A 137 9.74 -15.82 -14.63
C VAL A 137 10.51 -16.96 -14.01
N ASP A 138 10.56 -18.08 -14.72
CA ASP A 138 11.49 -19.19 -14.50
C ASP A 138 11.97 -19.65 -15.89
N ARG A 139 12.96 -20.54 -15.95
CA ARG A 139 13.55 -21.13 -17.16
C ARG A 139 12.51 -21.72 -18.12
N HIS A 140 11.32 -22.04 -17.63
CA HIS A 140 10.27 -22.73 -18.37
C HIS A 140 8.96 -21.96 -18.51
N ARG A 141 8.73 -20.93 -17.69
CA ARG A 141 7.42 -20.29 -17.56
C ARG A 141 7.59 -18.78 -17.43
N VAL A 142 6.67 -18.05 -18.07
CA VAL A 142 6.46 -16.62 -17.87
C VAL A 142 4.99 -16.46 -17.56
N ARG A 143 4.67 -15.91 -16.39
CA ARG A 143 3.32 -15.59 -15.96
C ARG A 143 3.27 -14.13 -15.57
N PHE A 144 2.12 -13.51 -15.73
CA PHE A 144 1.96 -12.11 -15.41
C PHE A 144 0.66 -11.87 -14.70
N PHE A 145 0.74 -11.07 -13.66
CA PHE A 145 -0.37 -10.69 -12.84
C PHE A 145 -0.46 -9.17 -12.80
N VAL A 146 -1.68 -8.67 -12.64
CA VAL A 146 -1.91 -7.27 -12.33
C VAL A 146 -2.57 -7.19 -10.98
N ALA A 147 -1.95 -6.43 -10.10
CA ALA A 147 -2.43 -6.11 -8.77
C ALA A 147 -2.89 -4.65 -8.71
N ASP A 148 -3.96 -4.42 -7.97
CA ASP A 148 -4.40 -3.11 -7.51
C ASP A 148 -4.80 -3.21 -6.04
N VAL A 149 -5.28 -2.11 -5.45
CA VAL A 149 -5.70 -2.05 -4.04
C VAL A 149 -6.76 -3.10 -3.65
N THR A 150 -7.50 -3.66 -4.61
CA THR A 150 -8.56 -4.66 -4.36
C THR A 150 -8.07 -6.10 -4.40
N GLY A 151 -6.89 -6.36 -4.95
CA GLY A 151 -6.32 -7.70 -5.05
C GLY A 151 -5.44 -7.88 -6.28
N VAL A 152 -5.22 -9.14 -6.67
CA VAL A 152 -4.42 -9.52 -7.83
C VAL A 152 -5.19 -10.44 -8.75
N ARG A 153 -4.93 -10.33 -10.06
CA ARG A 153 -5.47 -11.20 -11.10
C ARG A 153 -4.41 -11.68 -12.06
N GLU A 154 -4.48 -12.94 -12.48
CA GLU A 154 -3.62 -13.46 -13.55
C GLU A 154 -4.08 -13.01 -14.95
N VAL A 155 -3.12 -12.70 -15.83
CA VAL A 155 -3.36 -12.47 -17.25
C VAL A 155 -3.05 -13.77 -18.02
N LEU A 156 -4.07 -14.60 -18.19
CA LEU A 156 -3.96 -15.99 -18.68
C LEU A 156 -3.35 -16.16 -20.08
N ASP A 157 -3.34 -15.10 -20.91
CA ASP A 157 -2.77 -15.09 -22.28
C ASP A 157 -1.54 -14.18 -22.43
N PHE A 158 -0.83 -13.90 -21.33
CA PHE A 158 0.31 -12.98 -21.35
C PHE A 158 1.44 -13.46 -22.26
N VAL A 159 1.80 -14.74 -22.16
CA VAL A 159 2.77 -15.42 -23.04
C VAL A 159 2.28 -16.84 -23.28
N GLU A 160 2.07 -17.24 -24.54
CA GLU A 160 1.89 -18.66 -24.86
C GLU A 160 3.20 -19.43 -24.64
N PRO A 161 3.16 -20.65 -24.09
CA PRO A 161 4.35 -21.37 -23.64
C PRO A 161 5.34 -21.62 -24.78
N VAL A 162 6.53 -21.03 -24.67
CA VAL A 162 7.69 -21.36 -25.50
C VAL A 162 8.41 -22.56 -24.92
N LEU A 163 7.82 -23.74 -25.03
CA LEU A 163 8.52 -25.01 -24.95
C LEU A 163 7.92 -25.85 -26.10
N VAL A 164 8.67 -26.42 -27.04
CA VAL A 164 9.70 -27.46 -26.83
C VAL A 164 10.54 -27.56 -28.11
N ARG A 165 11.87 -27.68 -28.01
CA ARG A 165 12.77 -28.37 -28.98
C ARG A 165 12.41 -28.29 -30.49
N ALA A 166 12.17 -27.10 -31.06
CA ALA A 166 12.08 -26.96 -32.51
C ALA A 166 12.37 -25.53 -32.95
N HIS A 167 13.03 -25.42 -34.11
CA HIS A 167 13.61 -24.21 -34.69
C HIS A 167 12.62 -23.14 -35.19
N LYS A 168 11.37 -23.12 -34.72
CA LYS A 168 10.38 -22.11 -35.15
C LYS A 168 9.59 -21.59 -33.95
N PHE A 169 9.55 -20.26 -33.83
CA PHE A 169 8.78 -19.53 -32.83
C PHE A 169 7.50 -19.01 -33.48
N HIS A 170 6.36 -19.30 -32.84
CA HIS A 170 5.11 -18.61 -33.06
C HIS A 170 4.79 -17.89 -31.74
N SER A 171 4.77 -16.56 -31.75
CA SER A 171 4.24 -15.76 -30.67
C SER A 171 2.71 -15.75 -30.79
N GLY A 172 2.03 -16.75 -30.22
CA GLY A 172 0.58 -16.82 -30.29
C GLY A 172 -0.15 -16.08 -29.16
N GLY A 173 0.55 -15.52 -28.17
CA GLY A 173 -0.06 -14.65 -27.16
C GLY A 173 -0.63 -13.37 -27.80
N THR A 174 -1.80 -12.94 -27.33
CA THR A 174 -2.55 -11.79 -27.88
C THR A 174 -1.72 -10.50 -27.95
N PHE A 175 -0.78 -10.33 -27.01
CA PHE A 175 0.08 -9.14 -26.85
C PHE A 175 1.40 -9.20 -27.64
N LEU A 176 1.73 -10.33 -28.29
CA LEU A 176 2.93 -10.48 -29.12
C LEU A 176 2.58 -10.86 -30.56
N LYS A 177 1.45 -10.37 -31.11
CA LYS A 177 1.10 -10.60 -32.52
C LYS A 177 2.16 -10.01 -33.46
N GLY A 178 3.06 -10.86 -33.97
CA GLY A 178 4.00 -10.50 -35.03
C GLY A 178 5.49 -10.63 -34.70
N ALA A 179 5.86 -11.12 -33.51
CA ALA A 179 7.23 -11.57 -33.29
C ALA A 179 7.42 -12.93 -33.98
N GLU A 180 7.57 -12.95 -35.30
CA GLU A 180 7.95 -14.15 -36.06
C GLU A 180 9.46 -14.15 -36.30
N GLY A 181 10.14 -15.22 -35.90
CA GLY A 181 11.58 -15.33 -36.09
C GLY A 181 12.08 -16.77 -36.03
N GLU A 182 12.92 -17.14 -36.99
CA GLU A 182 13.62 -18.42 -37.00
C GLU A 182 14.86 -18.30 -36.10
N ARG A 183 14.85 -18.93 -34.91
CA ARG A 183 16.02 -18.96 -34.03
C ARG A 183 17.06 -19.95 -34.59
N ARG A 184 18.03 -19.44 -35.35
CA ARG A 184 19.28 -20.15 -35.62
C ARG A 184 20.23 -19.95 -34.44
N LEU A 185 20.36 -20.97 -33.60
CA LEU A 185 21.53 -21.11 -32.72
C LEU A 185 22.77 -21.23 -33.62
N ILE A 186 23.52 -20.14 -33.78
CA ILE A 186 24.83 -20.18 -34.44
C ILE A 186 25.79 -20.85 -33.48
N MET A 187 25.86 -22.18 -33.53
CA MET A 187 26.86 -22.92 -32.79
C MET A 187 28.23 -22.75 -33.47
N PRO A 188 29.29 -22.36 -32.76
CA PRO A 188 30.63 -22.36 -33.34
C PRO A 188 31.00 -23.79 -33.74
N ALA A 189 31.40 -23.95 -35.01
CA ALA A 189 31.76 -25.26 -35.58
C ALA A 189 32.88 -25.93 -34.76
N ARG A 190 32.91 -27.28 -34.77
CA ARG A 190 34.02 -28.06 -34.20
C ARG A 190 35.34 -27.65 -34.89
N ARG A 191 36.09 -26.71 -34.33
CA ARG A 191 37.51 -26.51 -34.65
C ARG A 191 38.33 -27.28 -33.61
N GLY A 192 38.59 -28.54 -33.90
CA GLY A 192 39.43 -29.42 -33.08
C GLY A 192 39.66 -30.76 -33.77
N ALA A 193 40.88 -31.27 -33.68
CA ALA A 193 41.31 -32.51 -34.31
C ALA A 193 40.41 -33.71 -33.91
N PRO A 194 40.17 -34.67 -34.83
CA PRO A 194 39.45 -35.90 -34.50
C PRO A 194 40.24 -36.64 -33.41
N ASN A 195 39.63 -36.88 -32.24
CA ASN A 195 40.15 -37.61 -31.07
C ASN A 195 40.66 -36.79 -29.87
N ALA A 196 40.50 -35.47 -29.81
CA ALA A 196 40.66 -34.74 -28.55
C ALA A 196 39.33 -34.67 -27.78
N VAL A 197 39.08 -35.63 -26.87
CA VAL A 197 38.00 -35.50 -25.87
C VAL A 197 38.44 -34.43 -24.87
N ARG A 198 38.14 -33.17 -25.14
CA ARG A 198 38.32 -32.09 -24.17
C ARG A 198 37.21 -32.21 -23.12
N HIS A 199 37.51 -32.89 -22.01
CA HIS A 199 36.76 -32.76 -20.77
C HIS A 199 36.62 -31.24 -20.46
N GLY A 200 35.38 -30.77 -20.23
CA GLY A 200 35.06 -29.35 -20.02
C GLY A 200 34.39 -28.62 -21.21
N VAL A 201 34.59 -29.02 -22.47
CA VAL A 201 33.91 -28.34 -23.62
C VAL A 201 32.42 -28.69 -23.69
N GLY A 202 32.05 -29.91 -23.29
CA GLY A 202 30.65 -30.34 -23.18
C GLY A 202 29.91 -29.59 -22.07
N GLU A 203 30.53 -29.49 -20.89
CA GLU A 203 30.00 -28.73 -19.74
C GLU A 203 29.87 -27.24 -20.06
N TRP A 204 30.90 -26.63 -20.67
CA TRP A 204 30.85 -25.24 -21.10
C TRP A 204 29.69 -24.99 -22.08
N ARG A 205 29.47 -25.88 -23.07
CA ARG A 205 28.35 -25.76 -24.01
C ARG A 205 26.98 -25.86 -23.34
N PHE A 206 26.84 -26.78 -22.39
CA PHE A 206 25.61 -26.94 -21.63
C PHE A 206 25.30 -25.67 -20.82
N LEU A 207 26.30 -25.14 -20.11
CA LEU A 207 26.17 -23.89 -19.35
C LEU A 207 25.86 -22.68 -20.24
N GLN A 208 26.53 -22.54 -21.39
CA GLN A 208 26.23 -21.45 -22.33
C GLN A 208 24.81 -21.55 -22.91
N ARG A 209 24.34 -22.78 -23.15
CA ARG A 209 22.96 -23.01 -23.61
C ARG A 209 21.94 -22.57 -22.57
N ILE A 210 22.11 -22.96 -21.30
CA ILE A 210 21.23 -22.55 -20.21
C ILE A 210 21.18 -21.02 -20.12
N ARG A 211 22.34 -20.36 -20.17
CA ARG A 211 22.42 -18.88 -20.12
C ARG A 211 21.68 -18.22 -21.29
N HIS A 212 21.85 -18.75 -22.51
CA HIS A 212 21.17 -18.21 -23.68
C HIS A 212 19.66 -18.44 -23.63
N GLU A 213 19.20 -19.59 -23.15
CA GLU A 213 17.78 -19.88 -22.95
C GLU A 213 17.19 -18.93 -21.90
N TRP A 214 17.87 -18.72 -20.76
CA TRP A 214 17.47 -17.77 -19.73
C TRP A 214 17.33 -16.33 -20.26
N HIS A 215 18.38 -15.80 -20.90
CA HIS A 215 18.34 -14.46 -21.46
C HIS A 215 17.22 -14.29 -22.50
N ALA A 216 16.95 -15.33 -23.29
CA ALA A 216 15.87 -15.29 -24.27
C ALA A 216 14.48 -15.29 -23.62
N THR A 217 14.29 -16.00 -22.50
CA THR A 217 13.07 -15.96 -21.69
C THR A 217 12.88 -14.58 -21.07
N LEU A 218 13.92 -14.00 -20.47
CA LEU A 218 13.86 -12.65 -19.90
C LEU A 218 13.51 -11.59 -20.95
N LYS A 219 14.11 -11.67 -22.14
CA LYS A 219 13.78 -10.75 -23.23
C LYS A 219 12.32 -10.88 -23.66
N LEU A 220 11.83 -12.11 -23.85
CA LEU A 220 10.44 -12.36 -24.21
C LEU A 220 9.47 -11.79 -23.16
N ALA A 221 9.78 -12.02 -21.88
CA ALA A 221 8.99 -11.54 -20.75
C ALA A 221 8.98 -10.01 -20.69
N ALA A 222 10.12 -9.36 -20.89
CA ALA A 222 10.25 -7.90 -20.92
C ALA A 222 9.48 -7.27 -22.10
N ASP A 223 9.59 -7.85 -23.30
CA ASP A 223 8.87 -7.38 -24.49
C ASP A 223 7.35 -7.51 -24.28
N ALA A 224 6.88 -8.66 -23.79
CA ALA A 224 5.46 -8.89 -23.48
C ALA A 224 4.93 -7.92 -22.40
N ALA A 225 5.70 -7.70 -21.34
CA ALA A 225 5.34 -6.75 -20.28
C ALA A 225 5.20 -5.34 -20.83
N PHE A 226 6.06 -4.95 -21.77
CA PHE A 226 6.04 -3.61 -22.36
C PHE A 226 4.85 -3.42 -23.29
N GLU A 227 4.54 -4.40 -24.14
CA GLU A 227 3.33 -4.33 -24.98
C GLU A 227 2.05 -4.30 -24.12
N TYR A 228 1.98 -5.10 -23.06
CA TYR A 228 0.86 -5.04 -22.12
C TYR A 228 0.76 -3.65 -21.46
N TRP A 229 1.88 -3.08 -20.99
CA TRP A 229 1.91 -1.77 -20.34
C TRP A 229 1.43 -0.63 -21.24
N LYS A 230 1.69 -0.69 -22.57
CA LYS A 230 1.21 0.33 -23.52
C LYS A 230 -0.32 0.38 -23.59
N GLU A 231 -0.97 -0.77 -23.55
CA GLU A 231 -2.43 -0.87 -23.61
C GLU A 231 -3.06 -0.68 -22.22
N HIS A 232 -2.38 -1.15 -21.18
CA HIS A 232 -2.85 -1.17 -19.80
C HIS A 232 -1.74 -0.67 -18.86
N PRO A 233 -1.57 0.66 -18.73
CA PRO A 233 -0.53 1.22 -17.88
C PRO A 233 -0.67 0.77 -16.43
N PHE A 234 0.48 0.47 -15.84
CA PHE A 234 0.65 0.22 -14.42
C PHE A 234 1.79 1.07 -13.87
N ASP A 235 1.70 1.44 -12.60
CA ASP A 235 2.57 2.42 -11.94
C ASP A 235 3.88 1.80 -11.45
N HIS A 236 3.84 0.48 -11.21
CA HIS A 236 4.95 -0.27 -10.63
C HIS A 236 5.14 -1.65 -11.27
N LEU A 237 6.37 -2.11 -11.37
CA LEU A 237 6.73 -3.45 -11.83
C LEU A 237 7.47 -4.19 -10.73
N VAL A 238 7.09 -5.45 -10.49
CA VAL A 238 7.79 -6.37 -9.60
C VAL A 238 8.09 -7.65 -10.37
N VAL A 239 9.31 -8.19 -10.22
CA VAL A 239 9.74 -9.39 -10.94
C VAL A 239 9.95 -10.54 -9.96
N GLY A 240 9.24 -11.65 -10.14
CA GLY A 240 9.36 -12.82 -9.28
C GLY A 240 9.93 -14.04 -9.98
N GLY A 241 10.50 -14.96 -9.20
CA GLY A 241 10.98 -16.25 -9.69
C GLY A 241 11.45 -17.15 -8.54
N LEU A 242 12.08 -18.28 -8.87
CA LEU A 242 12.56 -19.21 -7.86
C LEU A 242 13.81 -18.65 -7.15
N ALA A 243 13.99 -19.00 -5.88
CA ALA A 243 15.20 -18.63 -5.14
C ALA A 243 16.46 -19.11 -5.87
N GLY A 244 17.39 -18.18 -6.12
CA GLY A 244 18.63 -18.44 -6.87
C GLY A 244 18.54 -18.19 -8.38
N ASP A 245 17.37 -17.85 -8.92
CA ASP A 245 17.27 -17.35 -10.29
C ASP A 245 17.95 -15.97 -10.42
N ALA A 246 18.63 -15.76 -11.54
CA ALA A 246 19.33 -14.51 -11.83
C ALA A 246 18.36 -13.43 -12.33
N LEU A 247 17.32 -13.13 -11.54
CA LEU A 247 16.22 -12.22 -11.92
C LEU A 247 16.70 -10.82 -12.29
N ARG A 248 17.76 -10.32 -11.63
CA ARG A 248 18.37 -9.01 -11.91
C ARG A 248 18.90 -8.86 -13.33
N GLU A 249 19.17 -9.96 -14.04
CA GLU A 249 19.56 -9.91 -15.45
C GLU A 249 18.44 -9.32 -16.33
N ILE A 250 17.18 -9.32 -15.86
CA ILE A 250 16.06 -8.74 -16.61
C ILE A 250 16.23 -7.23 -16.82
N GLU A 251 16.91 -6.52 -15.90
CA GLU A 251 17.10 -5.08 -16.00
C GLU A 251 17.79 -4.70 -17.30
N ALA A 252 18.72 -5.52 -17.78
CA ALA A 252 19.46 -5.27 -19.02
C ALA A 252 18.60 -5.36 -20.29
N VAL A 253 17.47 -6.08 -20.23
CA VAL A 253 16.55 -6.27 -21.36
C VAL A 253 15.25 -5.49 -21.22
N LEU A 254 14.91 -5.00 -20.02
CA LEU A 254 13.75 -4.13 -19.81
C LEU A 254 13.87 -2.84 -20.61
N HIS A 255 12.75 -2.42 -21.20
CA HIS A 255 12.60 -1.09 -21.77
C HIS A 255 12.74 -0.01 -20.69
N ASP A 256 13.29 1.17 -21.02
CA ASP A 256 13.59 2.25 -20.05
C ASP A 256 12.36 2.67 -19.22
N TYR A 257 11.17 2.71 -19.81
CA TYR A 257 9.91 2.98 -19.11
C TYR A 257 9.64 1.95 -18.00
N LEU A 258 9.75 0.66 -18.29
CA LEU A 258 9.54 -0.39 -17.29
C LEU A 258 10.65 -0.41 -16.23
N ARG A 259 11.90 -0.14 -16.62
CA ARG A 259 13.02 -0.07 -15.69
C ARG A 259 12.85 1.05 -14.65
N ARG A 260 12.24 2.18 -15.03
CA ARG A 260 11.96 3.31 -14.11
C ARG A 260 10.91 3.00 -13.06
N ILE A 261 9.99 2.09 -13.35
CA ILE A 261 8.91 1.69 -12.44
C ILE A 261 9.18 0.34 -11.75
N LEU A 262 10.35 -0.26 -11.98
CA LEU A 262 10.76 -1.49 -11.32
C LEU A 262 10.99 -1.23 -9.82
N LEU A 263 10.11 -1.77 -8.98
CA LEU A 263 10.22 -1.66 -7.52
C LEU A 263 11.19 -2.67 -6.93
N GLY A 264 11.25 -3.89 -7.48
CA GLY A 264 12.13 -4.93 -6.96
C GLY A 264 11.74 -6.35 -7.36
N TYR A 265 12.10 -7.29 -6.49
CA TYR A 265 12.10 -8.72 -6.79
C TYR A 265 11.39 -9.55 -5.72
N LEU A 266 10.72 -10.63 -6.13
CA LEU A 266 10.04 -11.57 -5.23
C LEU A 266 10.55 -12.99 -5.41
N GLU A 267 10.59 -13.73 -4.31
CA GLU A 267 10.77 -15.18 -4.35
C GLU A 267 9.39 -15.85 -4.38
N VAL A 268 8.97 -16.28 -5.57
CA VAL A 268 7.68 -16.93 -5.82
C VAL A 268 7.88 -17.97 -6.91
N ASN A 269 7.46 -19.21 -6.66
CA ASN A 269 7.57 -20.29 -7.64
C ASN A 269 6.52 -20.09 -8.76
N PRO A 270 6.91 -19.75 -10.01
CA PRO A 270 5.93 -19.53 -11.07
C PRO A 270 5.14 -20.79 -11.41
N ALA A 271 5.60 -21.97 -11.01
CA ALA A 271 4.93 -23.22 -11.31
C ALA A 271 3.70 -23.51 -10.43
N GLU A 272 3.71 -23.02 -9.19
CA GLU A 272 2.72 -23.31 -8.15
C GLU A 272 1.93 -22.07 -7.74
N ALA A 273 2.43 -20.88 -8.07
CA ALA A 273 1.84 -19.61 -7.67
C ALA A 273 0.35 -19.51 -8.02
N ASP A 274 -0.49 -19.28 -7.03
CA ASP A 274 -1.86 -18.84 -7.20
C ASP A 274 -1.99 -17.34 -6.90
N GLU A 275 -3.17 -16.75 -7.17
CA GLU A 275 -3.41 -15.33 -6.90
C GLU A 275 -3.23 -14.99 -5.41
N THR A 276 -3.58 -15.89 -4.51
CA THR A 276 -3.47 -15.66 -3.07
C THR A 276 -2.00 -15.58 -2.61
N GLU A 277 -1.16 -16.48 -3.11
CA GLU A 277 0.28 -16.50 -2.83
C GLU A 277 0.95 -15.25 -3.39
N VAL A 278 0.67 -14.91 -4.65
CA VAL A 278 1.24 -13.71 -5.30
C VAL A 278 0.84 -12.44 -4.56
N TRP A 279 -0.42 -12.31 -4.18
CA TRP A 279 -0.92 -11.17 -3.42
C TRP A 279 -0.22 -11.05 -2.06
N ASN A 280 -0.15 -12.13 -1.30
CA ASN A 280 0.51 -12.12 0.00
C ASN A 280 1.99 -11.76 -0.10
N LYS A 281 2.69 -12.30 -1.09
CA LYS A 281 4.10 -12.01 -1.34
C LYS A 281 4.34 -10.57 -1.77
N LEU A 282 3.45 -10.02 -2.60
CA LEU A 282 3.49 -8.62 -2.99
C LEU A 282 3.29 -7.69 -1.78
N LEU A 283 2.31 -7.98 -0.92
CA LEU A 283 2.05 -7.18 0.28
C LEU A 283 3.20 -7.27 1.29
N GLU A 284 3.77 -8.46 1.49
CA GLU A 284 4.98 -8.64 2.32
C GLU A 284 6.16 -7.81 1.82
N PHE A 285 6.37 -7.80 0.49
CA PHE A 285 7.40 -6.98 -0.13
C PHE A 285 7.15 -5.49 0.00
N ARG A 286 5.90 -5.03 -0.18
CA ARG A 286 5.53 -3.62 0.05
C ARG A 286 5.84 -3.19 1.47
N ILE A 287 5.39 -3.96 2.47
CA ILE A 287 5.69 -3.69 3.88
C ILE A 287 7.20 -3.62 4.15
N GLN A 288 8.00 -4.48 3.52
CA GLN A 288 9.46 -4.43 3.65
C GLN A 288 10.03 -3.16 3.02
N LYS A 289 9.53 -2.77 1.85
CA LYS A 289 9.95 -1.56 1.14
C LYS A 289 9.58 -0.29 1.91
N ASP A 290 8.37 -0.24 2.44
CA ASP A 290 7.89 0.88 3.26
C ASP A 290 8.79 1.08 4.49
N ARG A 291 9.25 0.00 5.13
CA ARG A 291 10.22 0.09 6.25
C ARG A 291 11.60 0.62 5.82
N GLU A 292 12.03 0.36 4.59
CA GLU A 292 13.26 0.96 4.06
C GLU A 292 13.05 2.47 3.84
N GLU A 293 11.92 2.84 3.23
CA GLU A 293 11.55 4.23 2.96
C GLU A 293 11.33 5.04 4.24
N GLU A 294 10.72 4.47 5.28
CA GLU A 294 10.57 5.07 6.62
C GLU A 294 11.93 5.53 7.18
N ARG A 295 12.97 4.70 7.04
CA ARG A 295 14.31 4.99 7.54
C ARG A 295 14.98 6.11 6.75
N GLU A 296 14.82 6.10 5.42
CA GLU A 296 15.33 7.16 4.55
C GLU A 296 14.62 8.50 4.81
N LEU A 297 13.30 8.47 4.96
CA LEU A 297 12.49 9.63 5.29
C LEU A 297 12.93 10.29 6.59
N LEU A 298 13.27 9.51 7.61
CA LEU A 298 13.70 10.07 8.90
C LEU A 298 15.14 10.57 8.89
N ASN A 299 16.01 10.02 8.04
CA ASN A 299 17.30 10.62 7.78
C ASN A 299 17.12 11.99 7.12
N LEU A 300 16.26 12.08 6.10
CA LEU A 300 15.90 13.36 5.46
C LEU A 300 15.30 14.34 6.47
N PHE A 301 14.39 13.89 7.33
CA PHE A 301 13.80 14.70 8.38
C PHE A 301 14.86 15.33 9.27
N ARG A 302 15.81 14.54 9.78
CA ARG A 302 16.90 15.05 10.63
C ARG A 302 17.75 16.12 9.93
N GLU A 303 18.03 15.94 8.64
CA GLU A 303 18.76 16.92 7.85
C GLU A 303 17.95 18.21 7.69
N GLU A 304 16.67 18.11 7.34
CA GLU A 304 15.77 19.24 7.05
C GLU A 304 15.38 20.04 8.31
N VAL A 305 15.43 19.45 9.51
CA VAL A 305 15.28 20.18 10.79
C VAL A 305 16.33 21.29 10.89
N GLY A 306 17.58 21.02 10.49
CA GLY A 306 18.67 22.00 10.52
C GLY A 306 18.45 23.19 9.57
N PHE A 307 17.66 23.00 8.51
CA PHE A 307 17.34 24.03 7.52
C PHE A 307 16.00 24.74 7.78
N GLY A 308 15.33 24.44 8.90
CA GLY A 308 14.02 25.02 9.24
C GLY A 308 12.88 24.54 8.35
N ARG A 309 13.09 23.43 7.63
CA ARG A 309 12.13 22.82 6.69
C ARG A 309 11.44 21.58 7.27
N ALA A 310 11.66 21.29 8.55
CA ALA A 310 10.98 20.26 9.29
C ALA A 310 10.69 20.72 10.70
N VAL A 311 9.59 20.21 11.27
CA VAL A 311 9.18 20.47 12.66
C VAL A 311 9.03 19.17 13.42
N ASN A 312 9.47 19.18 14.68
CA ASN A 312 9.29 18.08 15.61
C ASN A 312 8.36 18.52 16.74
N GLY A 313 7.44 17.64 17.14
CA GLY A 313 6.53 17.83 18.25
C GLY A 313 5.13 18.26 17.83
N LEU A 314 4.17 17.96 18.70
CA LEU A 314 2.74 18.13 18.46
C LEU A 314 2.37 19.59 18.14
N GLU A 315 2.71 20.54 19.01
CA GLU A 315 2.32 21.96 18.86
C GLU A 315 2.82 22.58 17.56
N LYS A 316 4.12 22.46 17.28
CA LYS A 316 4.73 23.00 16.05
C LYS A 316 4.16 22.35 14.80
N THR A 317 3.85 21.04 14.87
CA THR A 317 3.25 20.33 13.74
C THR A 317 1.80 20.75 13.52
N LEU A 318 1.02 20.99 14.58
CA LEU A 318 -0.32 21.56 14.50
C LEU A 318 -0.30 22.94 13.86
N GLU A 319 0.60 23.84 14.29
CA GLU A 319 0.73 25.18 13.69
C GLU A 319 1.07 25.10 12.18
N ALA A 320 2.01 24.22 11.81
CA ALA A 320 2.37 24.00 10.42
C ALA A 320 1.21 23.42 9.59
N LEU A 321 0.42 22.53 10.19
CA LEU A 321 -0.73 21.89 9.55
C LEU A 321 -1.88 22.88 9.35
N MET A 322 -2.19 23.67 10.37
CA MET A 322 -3.24 24.71 10.32
C MET A 322 -2.90 25.84 9.33
N THR A 323 -1.63 26.03 9.00
CA THR A 323 -1.17 26.99 7.98
C THR A 323 -1.02 26.38 6.58
N GLY A 324 -1.32 25.09 6.39
CA GLY A 324 -1.21 24.42 5.10
C GLY A 324 0.23 24.17 4.64
N ASN A 325 1.21 24.27 5.54
CA ASN A 325 2.63 24.17 5.21
C ASN A 325 3.18 22.73 5.32
N VAL A 326 2.34 21.74 5.63
CA VAL A 326 2.80 20.34 5.73
C VAL A 326 2.88 19.70 4.34
N ARG A 327 4.06 19.14 4.02
CA ARG A 327 4.30 18.31 2.84
C ARG A 327 4.10 16.84 3.18
N THR A 328 4.74 16.39 4.27
CA THR A 328 4.65 15.02 4.77
C THR A 328 4.42 15.08 6.27
N LEU A 329 3.30 14.54 6.73
CA LEU A 329 3.01 14.34 8.14
C LEU A 329 3.60 12.99 8.56
N ILE A 330 4.41 12.98 9.62
CA ILE A 330 5.04 11.80 10.18
C ILE A 330 4.43 11.54 11.55
N VAL A 331 3.85 10.37 11.76
CA VAL A 331 3.20 10.00 13.02
C VAL A 331 3.68 8.64 13.51
N ASN A 332 3.83 8.50 14.82
CA ASN A 332 4.04 7.18 15.43
C ASN A 332 2.71 6.41 15.46
N GLU A 333 2.76 5.10 15.16
CA GLU A 333 1.56 4.24 15.13
C GLU A 333 0.74 4.27 16.44
N ASP A 334 1.44 4.23 17.58
CA ASP A 334 0.83 4.13 18.91
C ASP A 334 0.66 5.49 19.64
N PHE A 335 1.00 6.60 18.97
CA PHE A 335 0.93 7.92 19.61
C PHE A 335 -0.47 8.51 19.46
N ALA A 336 -1.16 8.64 20.59
CA ALA A 336 -2.51 9.19 20.69
C ALA A 336 -2.55 10.25 21.79
N VAL A 337 -3.19 11.39 21.49
CA VAL A 337 -3.30 12.49 22.45
C VAL A 337 -4.72 13.05 22.38
N PRO A 338 -5.43 13.24 23.50
CA PRO A 338 -6.72 13.91 23.48
C PRO A 338 -6.54 15.37 23.03
N GLY A 339 -7.54 15.91 22.34
CA GLY A 339 -7.50 17.30 21.90
C GLY A 339 -8.88 17.83 21.63
N TYR A 340 -8.91 18.93 20.87
CA TYR A 340 -10.12 19.64 20.56
C TYR A 340 -10.15 20.08 19.10
N ARG A 341 -11.36 20.11 18.54
CA ARG A 341 -11.65 20.62 17.21
C ARG A 341 -12.70 21.71 17.31
N CYS A 342 -12.47 22.84 16.65
CA CYS A 342 -13.48 23.87 16.60
C CYS A 342 -14.58 23.50 15.58
N PRO A 343 -15.87 23.48 15.97
CA PRO A 343 -16.96 23.01 15.11
C PRO A 343 -17.17 23.87 13.85
N LYS A 344 -16.81 25.16 13.92
CA LYS A 344 -17.03 26.12 12.85
C LYS A 344 -15.87 26.20 11.84
N THR A 345 -14.64 26.22 12.34
CA THR A 345 -13.44 26.45 11.51
C THR A 345 -12.68 25.15 11.21
N GLY A 346 -12.95 24.07 11.95
CA GLY A 346 -12.15 22.84 11.89
C GLY A 346 -10.78 22.97 12.56
N PHE A 347 -10.48 24.10 13.20
CA PHE A 347 -9.17 24.32 13.83
C PHE A 347 -8.89 23.29 14.92
N LEU A 348 -7.71 22.69 14.88
CA LEU A 348 -7.26 21.65 15.81
C LEU A 348 -6.35 22.24 16.89
N SER A 349 -6.57 21.86 18.14
CA SER A 349 -5.82 22.37 19.29
C SER A 349 -5.67 21.32 20.40
N ALA A 350 -4.55 21.36 21.13
CA ALA A 350 -4.37 20.56 22.34
C ALA A 350 -5.11 21.14 23.56
N ASP A 351 -5.12 22.47 23.72
CA ASP A 351 -5.51 23.15 24.98
C ASP A 351 -6.92 23.79 24.99
N ALA A 352 -7.92 23.19 24.33
CA ALA A 352 -9.30 23.71 24.29
C ALA A 352 -9.41 25.19 23.84
N VAL A 353 -8.59 25.59 22.87
CA VAL A 353 -8.64 26.94 22.29
C VAL A 353 -9.37 26.87 20.95
N CYS A 354 -10.46 27.63 20.80
CA CYS A 354 -11.02 27.90 19.47
C CYS A 354 -10.70 29.37 19.07
N PRO A 355 -10.17 29.60 17.86
CA PRO A 355 -9.92 30.95 17.35
C PRO A 355 -11.20 31.72 16.96
N ALA A 356 -12.36 31.05 16.87
CA ALA A 356 -13.63 31.69 16.60
C ALA A 356 -14.26 32.21 17.90
N GLU A 357 -14.61 33.49 17.93
CA GLU A 357 -15.29 34.10 19.08
C GLU A 357 -16.66 33.46 19.33
N GLY A 358 -16.91 33.03 20.58
CA GLY A 358 -18.21 32.56 21.05
C GLY A 358 -18.52 31.08 20.79
N GLU A 359 -17.57 30.30 20.26
CA GLU A 359 -17.72 28.85 20.04
C GLU A 359 -16.93 28.06 21.09
N GLU A 360 -17.53 27.02 21.65
CA GLU A 360 -16.83 26.09 22.53
C GLU A 360 -16.13 24.99 21.70
N PRO A 361 -14.84 24.72 21.94
CA PRO A 361 -14.13 23.66 21.25
C PRO A 361 -14.70 22.30 21.62
N GLU A 362 -14.96 21.46 20.62
CA GLU A 362 -15.48 20.10 20.82
C GLU A 362 -14.31 19.15 21.11
N PRO A 363 -14.39 18.30 22.15
CA PRO A 363 -13.35 17.32 22.42
C PRO A 363 -13.33 16.24 21.34
N VAL A 364 -12.14 15.80 20.96
CA VAL A 364 -11.94 14.68 20.02
C VAL A 364 -11.29 13.49 20.74
N PHE A 365 -11.51 12.30 20.20
CA PHE A 365 -10.98 11.06 20.79
C PHE A 365 -9.45 10.98 20.71
N ASP A 366 -8.91 11.16 19.50
CA ASP A 366 -7.48 11.25 19.23
C ASP A 366 -7.22 12.42 18.29
N LEU A 367 -6.46 13.40 18.76
CA LEU A 367 -6.07 14.58 18.00
C LEU A 367 -5.18 14.20 16.80
N VAL A 368 -4.39 13.13 16.92
CA VAL A 368 -3.49 12.69 15.84
C VAL A 368 -4.29 12.16 14.65
N ASP A 369 -5.39 11.45 14.91
CA ASP A 369 -6.29 10.97 13.85
C ASP A 369 -6.94 12.15 13.10
N GLU A 370 -7.34 13.21 13.81
CA GLU A 370 -7.83 14.45 13.18
C GLU A 370 -6.73 15.17 12.38
N MET A 371 -5.48 15.17 12.86
CA MET A 371 -4.34 15.71 12.11
C MET A 371 -4.10 14.92 10.82
N VAL A 372 -4.25 13.60 10.84
CA VAL A 372 -4.14 12.78 9.64
C VAL A 372 -5.27 13.09 8.66
N GLU A 373 -6.52 13.21 9.13
CA GLU A 373 -7.64 13.59 8.26
C GLU A 373 -7.43 14.97 7.61
N GLU A 374 -6.93 15.95 8.36
CA GLU A 374 -6.63 17.27 7.83
C GLU A 374 -5.43 17.24 6.86
N ALA A 375 -4.39 16.45 7.14
CA ALA A 375 -3.28 16.26 6.22
C ALA A 375 -3.75 15.65 4.88
N LEU A 376 -4.61 14.63 4.93
CA LEU A 376 -5.22 14.03 3.74
C LEU A 376 -6.12 15.03 3.00
N HIS A 377 -6.88 15.87 3.73
CA HIS A 377 -7.67 16.95 3.13
C HIS A 377 -6.80 17.93 2.33
N GLN A 378 -5.63 18.27 2.85
CA GLN A 378 -4.65 19.15 2.23
C GLN A 378 -3.75 18.47 1.18
N ARG A 379 -3.98 17.16 0.91
CA ARG A 379 -3.15 16.30 0.06
C ARG A 379 -1.68 16.28 0.47
N ALA A 380 -1.41 16.34 1.77
CA ALA A 380 -0.10 16.04 2.32
C ALA A 380 0.09 14.52 2.37
N LYS A 381 1.34 14.07 2.16
CA LYS A 381 1.69 12.65 2.34
C LYS A 381 1.61 12.32 3.83
N VAL A 382 1.09 11.14 4.17
CA VAL A 382 1.03 10.67 5.57
C VAL A 382 1.92 9.46 5.68
N GLU A 383 2.81 9.49 6.68
CA GLU A 383 3.79 8.45 6.93
C GLU A 383 3.68 7.99 8.37
N VAL A 384 3.38 6.71 8.56
CA VAL A 384 3.23 6.13 9.88
C VAL A 384 4.43 5.28 10.20
N VAL A 385 5.14 5.65 11.26
CA VAL A 385 6.36 4.98 11.69
C VAL A 385 5.99 3.83 12.63
N VAL A 386 6.29 2.61 12.20
CA VAL A 386 5.97 1.38 12.94
C VAL A 386 7.18 0.85 13.73
N ASP A 387 8.41 1.05 13.23
CA ASP A 387 9.62 0.51 13.86
C ASP A 387 9.90 1.22 15.21
N PRO A 388 9.86 0.52 16.37
CA PRO A 388 10.01 1.15 17.69
C PRO A 388 11.35 1.85 17.92
N GLU A 389 12.43 1.39 17.28
CA GLU A 389 13.73 2.09 17.38
C GLU A 389 13.71 3.42 16.63
N VAL A 390 12.91 3.46 15.57
CA VAL A 390 12.76 4.61 14.69
C VAL A 390 11.82 5.65 15.30
N GLN A 391 10.76 5.21 16.00
CA GLN A 391 9.81 6.06 16.72
C GLN A 391 10.46 6.95 17.79
N LYS A 392 11.57 6.52 18.41
CA LYS A 392 12.30 7.29 19.45
C LYS A 392 12.98 8.55 18.91
N ASN A 393 13.01 8.73 17.61
CA ASN A 393 13.74 9.83 16.96
C ASN A 393 12.99 11.16 16.95
N PHE A 394 11.70 11.15 17.27
CA PHE A 394 10.85 12.34 17.27
C PHE A 394 9.74 12.20 18.32
N ASP A 395 9.10 13.32 18.65
CA ASP A 395 8.18 13.43 19.78
C ASP A 395 6.75 13.05 19.39
N GLY A 396 6.56 11.81 18.91
CA GLY A 396 5.26 11.25 18.55
C GLY A 396 4.70 11.71 17.21
N VAL A 397 4.80 13.01 16.92
CA VAL A 397 4.36 13.64 15.67
C VAL A 397 5.43 14.61 15.16
N ALA A 398 5.66 14.59 13.86
CA ALA A 398 6.57 15.48 13.16
C ALA A 398 6.05 15.80 11.75
N ALA A 399 6.64 16.80 11.10
CA ALA A 399 6.31 17.08 9.70
C ALA A 399 7.51 17.62 8.91
N LEU A 400 7.58 17.22 7.64
CA LEU A 400 8.34 17.91 6.60
C LEU A 400 7.48 19.01 6.00
N LEU A 401 8.05 20.19 5.83
CA LEU A 401 7.35 21.39 5.39
C LEU A 401 7.48 21.61 3.88
N ARG A 402 6.52 22.33 3.29
CA ARG A 402 6.56 22.76 1.88
C ARG A 402 7.54 23.93 1.70
N TYR A 403 7.57 24.83 2.67
CA TYR A 403 8.50 25.96 2.74
C TYR A 403 9.00 26.13 4.18
N PRO A 404 10.22 26.66 4.38
CA PRO A 404 10.77 26.84 5.72
C PRO A 404 9.91 27.81 6.54
N LEU A 405 9.66 27.47 7.80
CA LEU A 405 9.08 28.43 8.74
C LEU A 405 10.15 29.49 9.02
N ARG A 406 9.77 30.77 8.90
CA ARG A 406 10.63 31.84 9.43
C ARG A 406 10.68 31.64 10.93
N VAL A 407 11.85 31.29 11.44
CA VAL A 407 12.10 31.36 12.88
C VAL A 407 11.88 32.82 13.23
N SER A 408 10.85 33.12 14.01
CA SER A 408 10.69 34.43 14.61
C SER A 408 11.92 34.66 15.51
N GLU A 409 12.76 35.61 15.14
CA GLU A 409 13.90 36.08 15.94
C GLU A 409 13.47 36.61 17.31
#